data_AF-A0A1S3XAY7-F1
#
_entry.id   AF-A0A1S3XAY7-F1
#
_cell.length_a   1.000
_cell.length_b   1.000
_cell.length_c   1.000
_cell.angle_alpha   90.00
_cell.angle_beta   90.00
_cell.angle_gamma   90.00
#
_symmetry.space_group_name_H-M   'P 1'
#
loop_
_entity.id
_entity.type
_entity.pdbx_description
1 polymer ?
#
loop_
_entity_poly.entity_id
_entity_poly.type
_entity_poly.pdbx_seq_one_letter_code
_entity_poly.pdbx_strand_id
1 'polypeptide(L)'
;MPAEIENYVHRIGRTGRCGKTGIATTFINKNQSETTLLDLKHLLQEAKQRIPPVLAELNDPMEDVEEITNASGVKGCAYCGGLGHRIRDCPKLDHQRSQQIANSRRDYFGSGGYRGEI
;
A
#
# COMPACT_ATOMS: atom_id res chain seq x y z
N MET A 1 0.71 5.28 -11.54
CA MET A 1 1.31 4.23 -10.70
C MET A 1 0.18 3.35 -10.14
N PRO A 2 0.37 2.06 -9.81
CA PRO A 2 -0.65 1.28 -9.09
C PRO A 2 -0.98 1.92 -7.73
N ALA A 3 -2.21 1.75 -7.25
CA ALA A 3 -2.61 2.27 -5.94
C ALA A 3 -1.92 1.56 -4.77
N GLU A 4 -1.55 0.30 -4.96
CA GLU A 4 -0.88 -0.53 -3.95
C GLU A 4 0.59 -0.76 -4.31
N ILE A 5 1.47 -0.65 -3.30
CA ILE A 5 2.93 -0.80 -3.50
C ILE A 5 3.34 -2.22 -3.93
N GLU A 6 2.66 -3.26 -3.44
CA GLU A 6 2.92 -4.65 -3.85
C GLU A 6 2.74 -4.85 -5.37
N ASN A 7 1.69 -4.22 -5.92
CA ASN A 7 1.44 -4.25 -7.35
C ASN A 7 2.53 -3.52 -8.15
N TYR A 8 3.16 -2.49 -7.56
CA TYR A 8 4.33 -1.85 -8.14
C TYR A 8 5.55 -2.80 -8.16
N VAL A 9 5.84 -3.48 -7.04
CA VAL A 9 6.91 -4.50 -6.94
C VAL A 9 6.73 -5.59 -8.00
N HIS A 10 5.52 -6.14 -8.13
CA HIS A 10 5.21 -7.17 -9.13
C HIS A 10 5.43 -6.71 -10.57
N ARG A 11 5.21 -5.42 -10.86
CA ARG A 11 5.44 -4.81 -12.18
C ARG A 11 6.92 -4.65 -12.48
N ILE A 12 7.69 -4.04 -11.57
CA ILE A 12 9.12 -3.82 -11.78
C ILE A 12 9.91 -5.14 -11.76
N GLY A 13 9.44 -6.16 -11.04
CA GLY A 13 10.03 -7.50 -11.04
C GLY A 13 9.95 -8.24 -12.38
N ARG A 14 9.34 -7.65 -13.42
CA ARG A 14 9.33 -8.21 -14.78
C ARG A 14 10.60 -7.90 -15.57
N THR A 15 11.38 -6.91 -15.17
CA THR A 15 12.66 -6.55 -15.80
C THR A 15 13.86 -7.03 -14.95
N GLY A 16 15.06 -7.07 -15.53
CA GLY A 16 16.31 -7.32 -14.80
C GLY A 16 16.48 -8.73 -14.22
N ARG A 17 16.48 -9.78 -15.07
CA ARG A 17 16.59 -11.19 -14.65
C ARG A 17 17.90 -11.82 -15.11
N CYS A 18 18.30 -12.90 -14.44
CA CYS A 18 19.47 -13.73 -14.80
C CYS A 18 20.78 -12.91 -14.97
N GLY A 19 21.06 -12.01 -14.03
CA GLY A 19 22.27 -11.17 -14.04
C GLY A 19 22.26 -10.01 -15.04
N LYS A 20 21.15 -9.81 -15.79
CA LYS A 20 20.99 -8.66 -16.68
C LYS A 20 20.35 -7.49 -15.94
N THR A 21 20.84 -6.28 -16.19
CA THR A 21 20.25 -5.06 -15.65
C THR A 21 18.93 -4.74 -16.36
N GLY A 22 17.92 -4.38 -15.59
CA GLY A 22 16.62 -3.92 -16.07
C GLY A 22 16.38 -2.45 -15.72
N ILE A 23 15.57 -1.76 -16.54
CA ILE A 23 15.15 -0.38 -16.27
C ILE A 23 13.64 -0.36 -16.05
N ALA A 24 13.19 0.35 -15.01
CA ALA A 24 11.78 0.58 -14.72
C ALA A 24 11.54 2.09 -14.52
N THR A 25 10.76 2.70 -15.41
CA THR A 25 10.41 4.11 -15.34
C THR A 25 8.98 4.26 -14.85
N THR A 26 8.76 5.11 -13.85
CA THR A 26 7.45 5.28 -13.21
C THR A 26 7.03 6.74 -13.27
N PHE A 27 5.82 7.00 -13.77
CA PHE A 27 5.20 8.31 -13.71
C PHE A 27 4.44 8.49 -12.39
N ILE A 28 4.73 9.59 -11.71
CA ILE A 28 4.18 9.96 -10.40
C ILE A 28 3.47 11.31 -10.54
N ASN A 29 2.34 11.47 -9.86
CA ASN A 29 1.57 12.71 -9.80
C ASN A 29 1.04 12.91 -8.37
N LYS A 30 0.66 14.15 -8.02
CA LYS A 30 0.06 14.54 -6.74
C LYS A 30 -1.28 13.85 -6.45
N ASN A 31 -1.93 13.28 -7.47
CA ASN A 31 -3.16 12.51 -7.31
C ASN A 31 -2.93 11.10 -6.72
N GLN A 32 -1.69 10.69 -6.46
CA GLN A 32 -1.41 9.43 -5.79
C GLN A 32 -1.57 9.59 -4.28
N SER A 33 -1.98 8.52 -3.59
CA SER A 33 -2.12 8.57 -2.14
C SER A 33 -0.77 8.78 -1.47
N GLU A 34 -0.74 9.59 -0.41
CA GLU A 34 0.48 9.88 0.34
C GLU A 34 1.11 8.60 0.91
N THR A 35 0.29 7.67 1.40
CA THR A 35 0.74 6.35 1.88
C THR A 35 1.53 5.58 0.82
N THR A 36 1.07 5.59 -0.43
CA THR A 36 1.72 4.92 -1.57
C THR A 36 3.05 5.60 -1.93
N LEU A 37 3.15 6.92 -1.78
CA LEU A 37 4.38 7.67 -2.05
C LEU A 37 5.44 7.47 -0.96
N LEU A 38 5.02 7.40 0.31
CA LEU A 38 5.88 7.04 1.43
C LEU A 38 6.39 5.60 1.31
N ASP A 39 5.50 4.66 0.97
CA ASP A 39 5.89 3.27 0.65
C ASP A 39 6.95 3.22 -0.45
N LEU A 40 6.79 4.02 -1.50
CA LEU A 40 7.76 4.11 -2.60
C LEU A 40 9.10 4.72 -2.16
N LYS A 41 9.08 5.76 -1.32
CA LYS A 41 10.28 6.40 -0.74
C LYS A 41 11.11 5.36 0.02
N HIS A 42 10.49 4.62 0.92
CA HIS A 42 11.15 3.56 1.69
C HIS A 42 11.69 2.43 0.80
N LEU A 43 10.92 1.99 -0.19
CA LEU A 43 11.36 0.96 -1.12
C LEU A 43 12.61 1.39 -1.90
N LEU A 44 12.64 2.64 -2.39
CA LEU A 44 13.81 3.16 -3.10
C LEU A 44 15.03 3.29 -2.17
N GLN A 45 14.82 3.67 -0.91
CA GLN A 45 15.87 3.77 0.09
C GLN A 45 16.47 2.39 0.43
N GLU A 46 15.63 1.38 0.65
CA GLU A 46 16.05 -0.01 0.91
C GLU A 46 16.81 -0.60 -0.28
N ALA A 47 16.33 -0.34 -1.50
CA ALA A 47 16.97 -0.76 -2.75
C ALA A 47 18.21 0.10 -3.12
N LYS A 48 18.62 1.04 -2.26
CA LYS A 48 19.76 1.96 -2.47
C LYS A 48 19.69 2.73 -3.80
N GLN A 49 18.48 3.06 -4.23
CA GLN A 49 18.23 3.85 -5.44
C GLN A 49 18.29 5.33 -5.14
N ARG A 50 18.50 6.15 -6.18
CA ARG A 50 18.43 7.60 -6.06
C ARG A 50 16.99 8.03 -5.78
N ILE A 51 16.78 8.72 -4.66
CA ILE A 51 15.47 9.26 -4.27
C ILE A 51 15.25 10.61 -5.02
N PRO A 52 14.17 10.75 -5.81
CA PRO A 52 13.80 12.03 -6.42
C PRO A 52 13.43 13.08 -5.35
N PRO A 53 13.73 14.38 -5.56
CA PRO A 53 13.42 15.44 -4.60
C PRO A 53 11.95 15.48 -4.16
N VAL A 54 11.03 15.23 -5.10
CA VAL A 54 9.58 15.17 -4.84
C VAL A 54 9.21 14.13 -3.78
N LEU A 55 9.97 13.04 -3.66
CA LEU A 55 9.76 12.03 -2.62
C LEU A 55 10.57 12.32 -1.36
N ALA A 56 11.70 13.01 -1.48
CA ALA A 56 12.54 13.37 -0.33
C ALA A 56 11.87 14.44 0.56
N GLU A 57 11.10 15.35 -0.04
CA GLU A 57 10.33 16.39 0.66
C GLU A 57 9.09 15.86 1.39
N LEU A 58 8.70 14.60 1.16
CA LEU A 58 7.59 14.00 1.89
C LEU A 58 8.02 13.76 3.33
N ASN A 59 7.29 14.38 4.26
CA ASN A 59 7.46 14.16 5.69
C ASN A 59 7.04 12.73 6.02
N ASP A 60 7.99 11.92 6.48
CA ASP A 60 7.66 10.62 7.03
C ASP A 60 7.49 10.76 8.55
N PRO A 61 6.28 10.58 9.09
CA PRO A 61 6.07 10.59 10.54
C PRO A 61 6.82 9.45 11.26
N MET A 62 7.45 8.53 10.52
CA MET A 62 8.26 7.44 11.03
C MET A 62 9.79 7.67 10.95
N GLU A 63 10.27 8.75 10.33
CA GLU A 63 11.70 8.99 10.08
C GLU A 63 12.51 9.17 11.38
N ASP A 64 11.90 9.75 12.43
CA ASP A 64 12.57 9.99 13.72
C ASP A 64 12.53 8.80 14.69
N VAL A 65 12.11 7.62 14.23
CA VAL A 65 11.85 6.46 15.11
C VAL A 65 12.74 5.26 14.79
N GLU A 66 13.99 5.50 14.44
CA GLU A 66 15.01 4.47 14.26
C GLU A 66 15.17 3.61 15.53
N GLU A 67 15.07 4.21 16.72
CA GLU A 67 15.20 3.49 18.00
C GLU A 67 14.05 2.51 18.26
N ILE A 68 12.79 2.87 17.98
CA ILE A 68 11.64 1.97 18.22
C ILE A 68 11.59 0.86 17.16
N THR A 69 11.98 1.14 15.91
CA THR A 69 12.02 0.08 14.87
C THR A 69 13.06 -0.99 15.18
N ASN A 70 14.22 -0.60 15.73
CA ASN A 70 15.25 -1.54 16.17
C ASN A 70 14.82 -2.36 17.42
N ALA A 71 14.02 -1.76 18.32
CA ALA A 71 13.52 -2.45 19.52
C ALA A 71 12.30 -3.36 19.27
N SER A 72 11.40 -2.96 18.38
CA SER A 72 10.13 -3.67 18.14
C SER A 72 10.18 -4.64 16.96
N GLY A 73 11.18 -4.54 16.07
CA GLY A 73 11.34 -5.43 14.91
C GLY A 73 10.26 -5.31 13.83
N VAL A 74 9.26 -4.44 14.01
CA VAL A 74 8.14 -4.26 13.07
C VAL A 74 8.28 -2.91 12.34
N LYS A 75 8.86 -2.96 11.13
CA LYS A 75 8.87 -1.82 10.19
C LYS A 75 7.56 -1.83 9.40
N GLY A 76 6.84 -0.71 9.39
CA GLY A 76 5.59 -0.54 8.65
C GLY A 76 4.32 -1.12 9.31
N CYS A 77 3.34 -1.46 8.46
CA CYS A 77 2.03 -1.95 8.79
C CYS A 77 1.99 -3.49 8.86
N ALA A 78 1.67 -4.05 10.02
CA ALA A 78 1.60 -5.50 10.23
C ALA A 78 0.49 -6.22 9.45
N TYR A 79 -0.50 -5.49 8.91
CA TYR A 79 -1.63 -6.08 8.19
C TYR A 79 -1.34 -6.26 6.70
N CYS A 80 -0.78 -5.24 6.04
CA CYS A 80 -0.54 -5.26 4.59
C CYS A 80 0.94 -5.28 4.21
N GLY A 81 1.87 -5.17 5.16
CA GLY A 81 3.30 -5.08 4.86
C GLY A 81 3.74 -3.76 4.20
N GLY A 82 2.88 -2.74 4.11
CA GLY A 82 3.24 -1.40 3.66
C GLY A 82 4.21 -0.74 4.65
N LEU A 83 5.17 0.04 4.15
CA LEU A 83 6.28 0.60 4.94
C LEU A 83 6.01 2.04 5.42
N GLY A 84 5.20 2.81 4.69
CA GLY A 84 4.90 4.23 4.92
C GLY A 84 3.65 4.51 5.74
N HIS A 85 3.07 3.50 6.41
CA HIS A 85 1.92 3.68 7.30
C HIS A 85 1.86 2.60 8.40
N ARG A 86 1.05 2.82 9.45
CA ARG A 86 0.78 1.83 10.50
C ARG A 86 -0.58 1.16 10.28
N ILE A 87 -0.85 0.09 11.04
CA ILE A 87 -2.14 -0.64 10.97
C ILE A 87 -3.36 0.27 11.19
N ARG A 88 -3.21 1.38 11.91
CA ARG A 88 -4.26 2.37 12.14
C ARG A 88 -4.65 3.14 10.87
N ASP A 89 -3.67 3.42 10.00
CA ASP A 89 -3.84 4.23 8.79
C ASP A 89 -3.75 3.35 7.53
N CYS A 90 -4.14 2.07 7.65
CA CYS A 90 -3.95 1.09 6.58
C CYS A 90 -5.06 1.19 5.52
N PRO A 91 -4.76 1.62 4.28
CA PRO A 91 -5.77 1.78 3.24
C PRO A 91 -6.42 0.45 2.85
N LYS A 92 -5.69 -0.67 2.93
CA LYS A 92 -6.25 -2.01 2.66
C LYS A 92 -7.28 -2.41 3.72
N LEU A 93 -7.02 -2.15 4.99
CA LEU A 93 -7.93 -2.48 6.09
C LEU A 93 -9.21 -1.65 6.01
N ASP A 94 -9.10 -0.36 5.66
CA ASP A 94 -10.26 0.51 5.47
C ASP A 94 -11.13 0.07 4.30
N HIS A 95 -10.52 -0.35 3.19
CA HIS A 95 -11.24 -0.89 2.05
C HIS A 95 -12.00 -2.18 2.41
N GLN A 96 -11.36 -3.09 3.18
CA GLN A 96 -11.99 -4.32 3.64
C GLN A 96 -13.18 -4.04 4.57
N ARG A 97 -13.02 -3.14 5.55
CA ARG A 97 -14.10 -2.72 6.45
C ARG A 97 -15.28 -2.11 5.68
N SER A 98 -14.99 -1.25 4.71
CA SER A 98 -16.00 -0.60 3.87
C SER A 98 -16.79 -1.62 3.05
N GLN A 99 -16.11 -2.61 2.46
CA GLN A 99 -16.75 -3.70 1.73
C GLN A 99 -17.58 -4.62 2.64
N GLN A 100 -17.10 -4.93 3.84
CA GLN A 100 -17.88 -5.70 4.83
C GLN A 100 -19.16 -4.97 5.23
N ILE A 101 -19.11 -3.66 5.47
CA ILE A 101 -20.30 -2.84 5.78
C ILE A 101 -21.27 -2.83 4.59
N ALA A 102 -20.77 -2.69 3.36
CA ALA A 102 -21.59 -2.71 2.16
C ALA A 102 -22.28 -4.07 1.93
N ASN A 103 -21.57 -5.17 2.19
CA ASN A 103 -22.13 -6.52 2.09
C ASN A 103 -23.15 -6.81 3.20
N SER A 104 -22.86 -6.40 4.44
CA SER A 104 -23.79 -6.57 5.57
C SER A 104 -25.13 -5.82 5.37
N ARG A 105 -25.12 -4.68 4.67
CA ARG A 105 -26.37 -3.96 4.31
C ARG A 105 -27.17 -4.65 3.20
N ARG A 106 -26.53 -5.44 2.34
CA ARG A 106 -27.23 -6.25 1.33
C ARG A 106 -28.01 -7.39 1.97
N ASP A 107 -27.45 -8.00 3.00
CA ASP A 107 -28.05 -9.14 3.69
C ASP A 107 -29.28 -8.75 4.53
N TYR A 108 -29.35 -7.50 5.02
CA TYR A 108 -30.48 -7.01 5.81
C TYR A 108 -31.72 -6.64 4.98
N PHE A 109 -31.57 -6.31 3.70
CA PHE A 109 -32.69 -5.98 2.79
C PHE A 109 -33.01 -7.08 1.75
N GLY A 110 -32.29 -8.21 1.76
CA GLY A 110 -32.42 -9.29 0.77
C GLY A 110 -33.37 -10.44 1.13
N SER A 111 -34.00 -10.45 2.31
CA SER A 111 -34.82 -11.58 2.79
C SER A 111 -36.34 -11.39 2.63
N GLY A 112 -36.79 -10.66 1.61
CA GLY A 112 -38.22 -10.43 1.37
C GLY A 112 -38.59 -10.55 -0.09
N GLY A 113 -38.81 -11.78 -0.58
CA GLY A 113 -39.12 -12.00 -1.99
C GLY A 113 -39.73 -13.35 -2.36
N TYR A 114 -40.94 -13.63 -1.84
CA TYR A 114 -42.02 -14.43 -2.48
C TYR A 114 -41.67 -15.79 -3.13
N ARG A 115 -41.89 -16.84 -2.34
CA ARG A 115 -42.32 -18.18 -2.77
C ARG A 115 -43.79 -18.09 -3.20
N GLY A 116 -44.05 -17.93 -4.49
CA GLY A 116 -45.37 -18.09 -5.09
C GLY A 116 -45.49 -19.50 -5.64
N GLU A 117 -46.33 -20.32 -5.01
CA GLU A 117 -46.66 -21.66 -5.47
C GLU A 117 -47.69 -21.59 -6.62
N ILE A 118 -47.68 -22.66 -7.45
CA ILE A 118 -48.58 -23.05 -8.57
C ILE A 118 -47.95 -22.87 -9.96
#